data_AF-A0AAU7QVJ0-F1
#
_entry.id   AF-A0AAU7QVJ0-F1
#
_cell.length_a   1.000
_cell.length_b   1.000
_cell.length_c   1.000
_cell.angle_alpha   90.00
_cell.angle_beta   90.00
_cell.angle_gamma   90.00
#
_symmetry.space_group_name_H-M   'P 1'
#
loop_
_entity.id
_entity.type
_entity.pdbx_description
1 polymer ?
#
loop_
_entity_poly.entity_id
_entity_poly.type
_entity_poly.pdbx_seq_one_letter_code
_entity_poly.pdbx_strand_id
1 'polypeptide(L)'
;MSITADRSVTTVAQDPRTLVSAELFDKLTRYFAARQEVSHTYAERAVGQFLVFLKAHADQAGKPEFGMLLPTGESYRVVPTRPVDAVWHALLQISEPYTAACHQIAGHYVHHRPILTEAMRDGTAITYTRAALHDTGYQVDMEFWGGEAESCCPPNPPQPGR
;
A
#
# COMPACT_ATOMS: atom_id res chain seq x y z
N MET A 1 32.69 -35.45 -11.77
CA MET A 1 31.80 -34.59 -10.96
C MET A 1 31.32 -33.46 -11.86
N SER A 2 30.02 -33.41 -12.19
CA SER A 2 29.44 -32.31 -12.98
C SER A 2 28.68 -31.43 -12.01
N ILE A 3 29.12 -30.18 -11.85
CA ILE A 3 28.45 -29.19 -11.01
C ILE A 3 27.42 -28.50 -11.91
N THR A 4 26.14 -28.85 -11.75
CA THR A 4 25.04 -28.11 -12.35
C THR A 4 24.92 -26.80 -11.59
N ALA A 5 25.34 -25.70 -12.21
CA ALA A 5 25.08 -24.37 -11.67
C ALA A 5 23.57 -24.10 -11.78
N ASP A 6 22.90 -24.05 -10.64
CA ASP A 6 21.51 -23.61 -10.54
C ASP A 6 21.46 -22.13 -10.91
N ARG A 7 20.83 -21.82 -12.04
CA ARG A 7 20.75 -20.46 -12.57
C ARG A 7 19.55 -19.80 -11.91
N SER A 8 19.78 -19.13 -10.79
CA SER A 8 18.76 -18.29 -10.14
C SER A 8 18.19 -17.30 -11.16
N VAL A 9 16.93 -17.50 -11.54
CA VAL A 9 16.21 -16.56 -12.40
C VAL A 9 15.89 -15.33 -11.56
N THR A 10 16.60 -14.24 -11.78
CA THR A 10 16.22 -12.94 -11.23
C THR A 10 14.99 -12.44 -11.98
N THR A 11 13.81 -12.70 -11.44
CA THR A 11 12.55 -12.15 -11.98
C THR A 11 12.56 -10.63 -11.84
N VAL A 12 12.43 -9.92 -12.95
CA VAL A 12 12.28 -8.45 -12.93
C VAL A 12 10.92 -8.11 -12.32
N ALA A 13 10.91 -7.26 -11.29
CA ALA A 13 9.67 -6.82 -10.65
C ALA A 13 8.75 -6.09 -11.65
N GLN A 14 7.45 -6.34 -11.55
CA GLN A 14 6.44 -5.81 -12.47
C GLN A 14 6.18 -4.31 -12.23
N ASP A 15 5.83 -3.58 -13.29
CA ASP A 15 5.48 -2.17 -13.21
C ASP A 15 4.12 -2.01 -12.48
N PRO A 16 4.05 -1.28 -11.35
CA PRO A 16 2.82 -1.03 -10.60
C PRO A 16 1.69 -0.41 -11.43
N ARG A 17 2.02 0.30 -12.51
CA ARG A 17 1.05 0.92 -13.42
C ARG A 17 0.13 -0.10 -14.08
N THR A 18 0.57 -1.37 -14.15
CA THR A 18 -0.18 -2.47 -14.76
C THR A 18 -1.23 -3.09 -13.84
N LEU A 19 -1.28 -2.71 -12.55
CA LEU A 19 -2.29 -3.16 -11.60
C LEU A 19 -3.70 -2.65 -11.92
N VAL A 20 -3.80 -1.61 -12.75
CA VAL A 20 -5.06 -1.06 -13.24
C VAL A 20 -4.96 -0.73 -14.72
N SER A 21 -6.11 -0.51 -15.37
CA SER A 21 -6.13 0.00 -16.75
C SER A 21 -5.41 1.36 -16.87
N ALA A 22 -4.73 1.60 -17.99
CA ALA A 22 -3.98 2.84 -18.23
C ALA A 22 -4.86 4.11 -18.10
N GLU A 23 -6.11 4.06 -18.56
CA GLU A 23 -7.07 5.16 -18.41
C GLU A 23 -7.35 5.47 -16.93
N LEU A 24 -7.55 4.43 -16.11
CA LEU A 24 -7.76 4.60 -14.69
C LEU A 24 -6.50 5.17 -14.02
N PHE A 25 -5.33 4.63 -14.33
CA PHE A 25 -4.06 5.14 -13.80
C PHE A 25 -3.86 6.64 -14.09
N ASP A 26 -4.16 7.07 -15.31
CA ASP A 26 -4.09 8.47 -15.74
C ASP A 26 -5.10 9.37 -15.01
N LYS A 27 -6.33 8.89 -14.77
CA LYS A 27 -7.32 9.61 -13.93
C LYS A 27 -6.82 9.82 -12.50
N LEU A 28 -6.33 8.76 -11.84
CA LEU A 28 -5.82 8.82 -10.47
C LEU A 28 -4.62 9.76 -10.37
N THR A 29 -3.69 9.65 -11.31
CA THR A 29 -2.45 10.45 -11.37
C THR A 29 -2.73 11.94 -11.57
N ARG A 30 -3.56 12.30 -12.55
CA ARG A 30 -3.90 13.72 -12.80
C ARG A 30 -4.61 14.35 -11.62
N TYR A 31 -5.52 13.62 -10.98
CA TYR A 31 -6.19 14.12 -9.79
C TYR A 31 -5.22 14.35 -8.64
N PHE A 32 -4.34 13.38 -8.34
CA PHE A 32 -3.36 13.52 -7.27
C PHE A 32 -2.36 14.66 -7.55
N ALA A 33 -1.87 14.78 -8.80
CA ALA A 33 -0.98 15.86 -9.21
C ALA A 33 -1.61 17.24 -8.97
N ALA A 34 -2.86 17.43 -9.41
CA ALA A 34 -3.58 18.68 -9.21
C ALA A 34 -3.88 18.95 -7.72
N ARG A 35 -4.26 17.91 -6.97
CA ARG A 35 -4.66 18.02 -5.56
C ARG A 35 -3.52 18.35 -4.61
N GLN A 36 -2.30 17.91 -4.94
CA GLN A 36 -1.08 18.11 -4.14
C GLN A 36 -0.13 19.14 -4.75
N GLU A 37 -0.47 19.73 -5.90
CA GLU A 37 0.37 20.72 -6.61
C GLU A 37 1.78 20.19 -6.92
N VAL A 38 1.88 18.92 -7.33
CA VAL A 38 3.13 18.23 -7.64
C VAL A 38 3.26 17.93 -9.14
N SER A 39 4.48 17.62 -9.58
CA SER A 39 4.72 17.23 -10.97
C SER A 39 4.00 15.93 -11.33
N HIS A 40 3.63 15.78 -12.60
CA HIS A 40 3.02 14.55 -13.10
C HIS A 40 3.93 13.33 -12.87
N THR A 41 5.25 13.48 -13.10
CA THR A 41 6.23 12.41 -12.87
C THR A 41 6.25 11.94 -11.41
N TYR A 42 6.19 12.88 -10.46
CA TYR A 42 6.10 12.51 -9.04
C TYR A 42 4.78 11.79 -8.75
N ALA A 43 3.67 12.32 -9.27
CA ALA A 43 2.34 11.75 -9.08
C ALA A 43 2.25 10.31 -9.63
N GLU A 44 2.82 10.02 -10.80
CA GLU A 44 2.84 8.66 -11.36
C GLU A 44 3.55 7.68 -10.42
N ARG A 45 4.70 8.06 -9.87
CA ARG A 45 5.45 7.23 -8.93
C ARG A 45 4.65 7.02 -7.65
N ALA A 46 4.10 8.10 -7.08
CA ALA A 46 3.31 8.06 -5.85
C ALA A 46 2.05 7.19 -5.97
N VAL A 47 1.29 7.38 -7.05
CA VAL A 47 0.10 6.57 -7.36
C VAL A 47 0.50 5.11 -7.59
N GLY A 48 1.59 4.85 -8.31
CA GLY A 48 2.12 3.50 -8.46
C GLY A 48 2.35 2.81 -7.12
N GLN A 49 2.99 3.49 -6.17
CA GLN A 49 3.23 2.92 -4.83
C GLN A 49 1.95 2.71 -4.03
N PHE A 50 0.96 3.59 -4.16
CA PHE A 50 -0.37 3.36 -3.60
C PHE A 50 -1.04 2.10 -4.17
N LEU A 51 -0.90 1.82 -5.47
CA LEU A 51 -1.45 0.60 -6.06
C LEU A 51 -0.76 -0.66 -5.51
N VAL A 52 0.57 -0.63 -5.33
CA VAL A 52 1.29 -1.75 -4.68
C VAL A 52 0.82 -1.94 -3.24
N PHE A 53 0.60 -0.86 -2.49
CA PHE A 53 0.03 -0.91 -1.15
C PHE A 53 -1.36 -1.55 -1.13
N LEU A 54 -2.23 -1.17 -2.07
CA LEU A 54 -3.56 -1.74 -2.20
C LEU A 54 -3.51 -3.23 -2.58
N LYS A 55 -2.56 -3.62 -3.44
CA LYS A 55 -2.31 -5.03 -3.79
C LYS A 55 -1.82 -5.83 -2.59
N ALA A 56 -0.84 -5.29 -1.85
CA ALA A 56 -0.33 -5.91 -0.63
C ALA A 56 -1.46 -6.07 0.39
N HIS A 57 -2.32 -5.07 0.57
CA HIS A 57 -3.50 -5.19 1.41
C HIS A 57 -4.40 -6.35 0.95
N ALA A 58 -4.73 -6.41 -0.34
CA ALA A 58 -5.57 -7.47 -0.89
C ALA A 58 -4.98 -8.88 -0.68
N ASP A 59 -3.67 -9.04 -0.89
CA ASP A 59 -2.97 -10.32 -0.73
C ASP A 59 -2.90 -10.79 0.71
N GLN A 60 -2.82 -9.86 1.67
CA GLN A 60 -2.81 -10.19 3.09
C GLN A 60 -4.23 -10.35 3.66
N ALA A 61 -5.26 -9.73 3.06
CA ALA A 61 -6.61 -9.65 3.64
C ALA A 61 -7.28 -11.01 3.90
N GLY A 62 -6.89 -12.06 3.18
CA GLY A 62 -7.40 -13.43 3.36
C GLY A 62 -6.72 -14.24 4.46
N LYS A 63 -5.65 -13.71 5.10
CA LYS A 63 -4.90 -14.45 6.11
C LYS A 63 -5.60 -14.39 7.48
N PRO A 64 -5.68 -15.49 8.24
CA PRO A 64 -6.33 -15.51 9.56
C PRO A 64 -5.81 -14.45 10.53
N GLU A 65 -4.51 -14.17 10.48
CA GLU A 65 -3.83 -13.19 11.31
C GLU A 65 -4.00 -11.72 10.84
N PHE A 66 -4.58 -11.49 9.67
CA PHE A 66 -4.69 -10.16 9.10
C PHE A 66 -5.57 -9.23 9.93
N GLY A 67 -5.02 -8.07 10.30
CA GLY A 67 -5.72 -7.07 11.10
C GLY A 67 -5.98 -7.48 12.55
N MET A 68 -5.42 -8.60 13.01
CA MET A 68 -5.41 -8.96 14.43
C MET A 68 -4.24 -8.28 15.16
N LEU A 69 -4.50 -7.85 16.39
CA LEU A 69 -3.43 -7.62 17.36
C LEU A 69 -2.99 -8.99 17.87
N LEU A 70 -1.72 -9.32 17.69
CA LEU A 70 -1.11 -10.47 18.32
C LEU A 70 -1.18 -10.35 19.85
N PRO A 71 -1.09 -11.48 20.58
CA PRO A 71 -0.94 -11.46 22.03
C PRO A 71 0.26 -10.63 22.52
N THR A 72 1.25 -10.43 21.64
CA THR A 72 2.45 -9.61 21.82
C THR A 72 2.24 -8.11 21.55
N GLY A 73 1.05 -7.69 21.09
CA GLY A 73 0.70 -6.29 20.78
C GLY A 73 0.92 -5.88 19.32
N GLU A 74 1.55 -6.73 18.50
CA GLU A 74 1.85 -6.45 17.10
C GLU A 74 0.58 -6.52 16.22
N SER A 75 0.49 -5.70 15.17
CA SER A 75 -0.63 -5.72 14.22
C SER A 75 -0.15 -6.17 12.84
N TYR A 76 -0.69 -7.27 12.31
CA TYR A 76 -0.42 -7.70 10.93
C TYR A 76 -1.37 -7.02 9.95
N ARG A 77 -1.17 -5.72 9.78
CA ARG A 77 -1.85 -4.92 8.77
C ARG A 77 -0.82 -4.08 8.04
N VAL A 78 -0.93 -4.03 6.71
CA VAL A 78 -0.15 -3.09 5.93
C VAL A 78 -0.60 -1.67 6.27
N VAL A 79 0.36 -0.79 6.54
CA VAL A 79 0.16 0.62 6.90
C VAL A 79 0.97 1.51 5.97
N PRO A 80 0.41 2.62 5.47
CA PRO A 80 1.16 3.50 4.57
C PRO A 80 2.23 4.29 5.34
N THR A 81 3.24 4.77 4.62
CA THR A 81 4.02 5.94 5.04
C THR A 81 3.28 7.22 4.64
N ARG A 82 3.73 8.37 5.16
CA ARG A 82 3.13 9.68 4.88
C ARG A 82 2.86 9.98 3.39
N PRO A 83 3.80 9.83 2.44
CA PRO A 83 3.52 10.16 1.05
C PRO A 83 2.48 9.23 0.41
N VAL A 84 2.40 7.97 0.83
CA VAL A 84 1.41 7.01 0.30
C VAL A 84 0.03 7.21 0.94
N ASP A 85 -0.01 7.57 2.23
CA ASP A 85 -1.24 7.96 2.93
C ASP A 85 -1.88 9.19 2.27
N ALA A 86 -1.07 10.18 1.90
CA ALA A 86 -1.53 11.36 1.16
C ALA A 86 -2.18 11.02 -0.19
N VAL A 87 -1.64 10.03 -0.92
CA VAL A 87 -2.27 9.51 -2.14
C VAL A 87 -3.61 8.87 -1.81
N TRP A 88 -3.65 7.97 -0.83
CA TRP A 88 -4.88 7.25 -0.48
C TRP A 88 -6.00 8.22 -0.11
N HIS A 89 -5.73 9.23 0.73
CA HIS A 89 -6.74 10.23 1.12
C HIS A 89 -7.20 11.12 -0.03
N ALA A 90 -6.30 11.44 -0.97
CA ALA A 90 -6.70 12.15 -2.18
C ALA A 90 -7.67 11.29 -3.00
N LEU A 91 -7.33 10.02 -3.25
CA LEU A 91 -8.12 9.15 -4.10
C LEU A 91 -9.46 8.76 -3.48
N LEU A 92 -9.57 8.66 -2.15
CA LEU A 92 -10.86 8.45 -1.47
C LEU A 92 -11.90 9.54 -1.78
N GLN A 93 -11.47 10.75 -2.20
CA GLN A 93 -12.37 11.85 -2.58
C GLN A 93 -12.92 11.71 -4.01
N ILE A 94 -12.33 10.85 -4.84
CA ILE A 94 -12.84 10.51 -6.19
C ILE A 94 -13.33 9.05 -6.18
N SER A 95 -14.49 8.87 -5.55
CA SER A 95 -15.02 7.56 -5.17
C SER A 95 -15.18 6.58 -6.34
N GLU A 96 -15.59 7.03 -7.53
CA GLU A 96 -15.74 6.17 -8.71
C GLU A 96 -14.38 5.60 -9.19
N PRO A 97 -13.35 6.42 -9.51
CA PRO A 97 -12.02 5.91 -9.80
C PRO A 97 -11.40 5.05 -8.69
N TYR A 98 -11.57 5.43 -7.41
CA TYR A 98 -11.06 4.65 -6.30
C TYR A 98 -11.71 3.25 -6.22
N THR A 99 -13.03 3.20 -6.37
CA THR A 99 -13.80 1.95 -6.40
C THR A 99 -13.35 1.05 -7.55
N ALA A 100 -13.13 1.63 -8.74
CA ALA A 100 -12.63 0.89 -9.90
C ALA A 100 -11.24 0.28 -9.63
N ALA A 101 -10.33 1.02 -8.98
CA ALA A 101 -9.01 0.52 -8.63
C ALA A 101 -9.09 -0.63 -7.62
N CYS A 102 -9.93 -0.48 -6.59
CA CYS A 102 -10.19 -1.55 -5.63
C CYS A 102 -10.72 -2.82 -6.29
N HIS A 103 -11.68 -2.71 -7.21
CA HIS A 103 -12.20 -3.89 -7.90
C HIS A 103 -11.19 -4.56 -8.83
N GLN A 104 -10.36 -3.79 -9.54
CA GLN A 104 -9.33 -4.36 -10.42
C GLN A 104 -8.23 -5.07 -9.62
N ILE A 105 -7.91 -4.60 -8.40
CA ILE A 105 -6.81 -5.12 -7.58
C ILE A 105 -7.26 -6.18 -6.57
N ALA A 106 -8.34 -5.92 -5.84
CA ALA A 106 -8.82 -6.71 -4.72
C ALA A 106 -10.14 -7.47 -5.01
N GLY A 107 -10.79 -7.21 -6.14
CA GLY A 107 -12.10 -7.78 -6.47
C GLY A 107 -13.28 -7.15 -5.71
N HIS A 108 -13.03 -6.33 -4.69
CA HIS A 108 -14.04 -5.64 -3.89
C HIS A 108 -13.57 -4.25 -3.45
N TYR A 109 -14.48 -3.42 -2.94
CA TYR A 109 -14.13 -2.14 -2.34
C TYR A 109 -13.25 -2.33 -1.10
N VAL A 110 -12.14 -1.60 -1.00
CA VAL A 110 -11.27 -1.62 0.17
C VAL A 110 -11.62 -0.44 1.06
N HIS A 111 -12.07 -0.71 2.29
CA HIS A 111 -12.47 0.35 3.20
C HIS A 111 -11.26 1.00 3.87
N HIS A 112 -11.21 2.33 3.81
CA HIS A 112 -10.31 3.09 4.67
C HIS A 112 -10.80 3.02 6.13
N ARG A 113 -10.06 2.28 6.95
CA ARG A 113 -10.28 2.17 8.40
C ARG A 113 -9.07 2.78 9.12
N PRO A 114 -9.20 4.01 9.65
CA PRO A 114 -8.14 4.65 10.43
C PRO A 114 -7.70 3.74 11.58
N ILE A 115 -6.40 3.58 11.76
CA ILE A 115 -5.82 2.82 12.86
C ILE A 115 -4.62 3.55 13.45
N LEU A 116 -4.44 3.38 14.75
CA LEU A 116 -3.25 3.78 15.47
C LEU A 116 -2.92 2.65 16.45
N THR A 117 -1.97 1.79 16.06
CA THR A 117 -1.54 0.65 16.88
C THR A 117 -0.19 0.94 17.51
N GLU A 118 0.16 0.20 18.56
CA GLU A 118 1.50 0.24 19.16
C GLU A 118 2.58 -0.10 18.12
N ALA A 119 2.32 -1.08 17.26
CA ALA A 119 3.18 -1.46 16.14
C ALA A 119 3.51 -0.31 15.15
N MET A 120 2.64 0.71 15.05
CA MET A 120 2.93 1.89 14.23
C MET A 120 3.89 2.85 14.94
N ARG A 121 3.85 2.89 16.27
CA ARG A 121 4.72 3.75 17.11
C ARG A 121 6.13 3.18 17.28
N ASP A 122 6.26 1.85 17.36
CA ASP A 122 7.55 1.17 17.53
C ASP A 122 8.25 0.82 16.19
N GLY A 123 7.56 1.01 15.06
CA GLY A 123 8.10 0.78 13.71
C GLY A 123 7.99 -0.66 13.19
N THR A 124 7.43 -1.60 13.95
CA THR A 124 7.23 -2.99 13.48
C THR A 124 6.23 -3.06 12.32
N ALA A 125 5.19 -2.23 12.33
CA ALA A 125 4.17 -2.22 11.27
C ALA A 125 4.72 -1.80 9.91
N ILE A 126 5.66 -0.85 9.86
CA ILE A 126 6.28 -0.47 8.58
C ILE A 126 7.24 -1.55 8.06
N THR A 127 7.91 -2.27 8.96
CA THR A 127 8.75 -3.43 8.60
C THR A 127 7.89 -4.54 7.97
N TYR A 128 6.75 -4.87 8.60
CA TYR A 128 5.79 -5.80 8.03
C TYR A 128 5.26 -5.34 6.67
N THR A 129 4.91 -4.05 6.56
CA THR A 129 4.40 -3.49 5.30
C THR A 129 5.42 -3.64 4.18
N ARG A 130 6.69 -3.30 4.41
CA ARG A 130 7.75 -3.42 3.38
C ARG A 130 7.89 -4.86 2.89
N ALA A 131 7.87 -5.83 3.80
CA ALA A 131 7.88 -7.24 3.41
C ALA A 131 6.66 -7.59 2.52
N ALA A 132 5.46 -7.21 2.95
CA ALA A 132 4.24 -7.46 2.19
C ALA A 132 4.22 -6.77 0.80
N LEU A 133 4.83 -5.57 0.68
CA LEU A 133 4.97 -4.89 -0.61
C LEU A 133 5.88 -5.66 -1.56
N HIS A 134 7.03 -6.15 -1.08
CA HIS A 134 7.95 -6.94 -1.89
C HIS A 134 7.35 -8.29 -2.33
N ASP A 135 6.56 -8.92 -1.46
CA ASP A 135 5.87 -10.18 -1.77
C ASP A 135 4.86 -10.06 -2.93
N THR A 136 4.41 -8.84 -3.27
CA THR A 136 3.51 -8.62 -4.41
C THR A 136 4.17 -8.89 -5.77
N GLY A 137 5.51 -8.85 -5.84
CA GLY A 137 6.27 -8.97 -7.10
C GLY A 137 6.30 -7.70 -7.96
N TYR A 138 5.77 -6.58 -7.48
CA TYR A 138 5.81 -5.28 -8.16
C TYR A 138 6.98 -4.41 -7.69
N GLN A 139 7.35 -3.42 -8.49
CA GLN A 139 8.42 -2.48 -8.15
C GLN A 139 8.04 -1.64 -6.91
N VAL A 140 8.83 -1.78 -5.85
CA VAL A 140 8.73 -0.98 -4.62
C VAL A 140 9.74 0.16 -4.67
N ASP A 141 9.24 1.39 -4.65
CA ASP A 141 10.06 2.60 -4.69
C ASP A 141 10.33 3.08 -3.25
N MET A 142 11.53 2.80 -2.76
CA MET A 142 11.90 3.08 -1.37
C MET A 142 11.96 4.58 -1.02
N GLU A 143 11.94 5.49 -2.01
CA GLU A 143 11.76 6.93 -1.74
C GLU A 143 10.42 7.22 -1.06
N PHE A 144 9.39 6.43 -1.37
CA PHE A 144 8.07 6.55 -0.77
C PHE A 144 7.95 5.74 0.53
N TRP A 145 8.74 4.68 0.69
CA TRP A 145 8.59 3.73 1.80
C TRP A 145 9.66 3.87 2.90
N GLY A 146 10.59 4.82 2.79
CA GLY A 146 11.69 5.01 3.73
C GLY A 146 11.31 5.59 5.11
N GLY A 147 10.14 6.24 5.22
CA GLY A 147 9.65 6.85 6.45
C GLY A 147 9.01 5.88 7.45
N GLU A 148 8.46 6.45 8.52
CA GLU A 148 7.65 5.75 9.53
C GLU A 148 6.22 5.48 9.03
N ALA A 149 5.50 4.60 9.73
CA ALA A 149 4.08 4.39 9.49
C ALA A 149 3.29 5.66 9.81
N GLU A 150 2.40 6.07 8.91
CA GLU A 150 1.53 7.23 9.09
C GLU A 150 0.17 6.81 9.65
N SER A 151 -0.35 7.60 10.59
CA SER A 151 -1.68 7.39 11.17
C SER A 151 -2.49 8.68 11.06
N CYS A 152 -3.60 8.62 10.32
CA CYS A 152 -4.57 9.71 10.24
C CYS A 152 -5.55 9.77 11.43
N CYS A 153 -5.39 8.91 12.43
CA CYS A 153 -6.16 8.96 13.66
C CYS A 153 -5.82 10.18 14.53
N PRO A 154 -6.80 10.72 15.28
CA PRO A 154 -6.50 11.66 16.37
C PRO A 154 -5.63 10.97 17.45
N PRO A 155 -5.00 11.73 18.37
CA PRO A 155 -4.11 11.16 19.40
C PRO A 155 -4.72 10.03 20.25
N ASN A 156 -6.06 10.03 20.42
CA ASN A 156 -6.83 9.00 21.11
C ASN A 156 -8.01 8.55 20.24
N PRO A 157 -7.78 7.68 19.22
CA PRO A 157 -8.86 7.22 18.38
C PRO A 157 -9.76 6.23 19.14
N PRO A 158 -11.05 6.15 18.78
CA PRO A 158 -11.89 5.06 19.25
C PRO A 158 -11.29 3.73 18.82
N GLN A 159 -11.12 2.81 19.77
CA GLN A 159 -10.55 1.50 19.50
C GLN A 159 -11.57 0.65 18.71
N PRO A 160 -11.14 -0.14 17.71
CA PRO A 160 -12.04 -1.05 17.01
C PRO A 160 -12.58 -2.09 18.02
N GLY A 161 -13.88 -2.06 18.32
CA GLY A 161 -14.55 -3.10 19.11
C GLY A 161 -14.73 -2.85 20.61
N ARG A 162 -14.95 -1.61 21.05
CA ARG A 162 -15.64 -1.33 22.33
C ARG A 162 -16.94 -0.59 22.10
#